data_AF-A0A0K8S4Y0-F1
#
_entry.id   AF-A0A0K8S4Y0-F1
#
_cell.length_a   1.000
_cell.length_b   1.000
_cell.length_c   1.000
_cell.angle_alpha   90.00
_cell.angle_beta   90.00
_cell.angle_gamma   90.00
#
_symmetry.space_group_name_H-M   'P 1'
#
loop_
_entity.id
_entity.type
_entity.pdbx_description
1 polymer ?
#
loop_
_entity_poly.entity_id
_entity_poly.type
_entity_poly.pdbx_seq_one_letter_code
_entity_poly.pdbx_strand_id
1 'polypeptide(L)'
;MEQPLGGWAEDRICYVCGSSCAPTHTLRSTPGPRPDDPYFPFLEGHEPPLGCRRINDPLPYVRACYLCYTLLTQQWDRYQKDSTPHNRRLYWLKRVDNGP
;
A
#
# COMPACT_ATOMS: atom_id res chain seq x y z
N MET A 1 2.89 32.41 19.53
CA MET A 1 3.65 31.22 19.07
C MET A 1 2.63 30.22 18.59
N GLU A 2 2.24 30.37 17.33
CA GLU A 2 1.16 29.62 16.69
C GLU A 2 1.68 28.21 16.42
N GLN A 3 1.10 27.24 17.12
CA GLN A 3 1.41 25.83 16.93
C GLN A 3 0.81 25.40 15.58
N PRO A 4 1.58 24.85 14.63
CA PRO A 4 0.98 24.26 13.44
C PRO A 4 0.22 22.99 13.84
N LEU A 5 -1.10 23.09 13.95
CA LEU A 5 -2.04 21.97 14.10
C LEU A 5 -2.12 21.14 12.80
N GLY A 6 -0.97 20.69 12.26
CA GLY A 6 -0.88 19.93 11.01
C GLY A 6 -0.12 18.60 11.11
N GLY A 7 0.71 18.39 12.13
CA GLY A 7 1.74 17.33 12.10
C GLY A 7 1.34 15.91 12.51
N TRP A 8 0.06 15.61 12.77
CA TRP A 8 -0.36 14.29 13.30
C TRP A 8 -1.37 13.54 12.43
N ALA A 9 -1.86 14.16 11.34
CA ALA A 9 -2.82 13.55 10.43
C ALA A 9 -2.15 12.91 9.20
N GLU A 10 -1.03 13.45 8.72
CA GLU A 10 -0.27 12.96 7.56
C GLU A 10 0.28 11.53 7.79
N ASP A 11 0.60 11.19 9.03
CA ASP A 11 1.06 9.85 9.42
C ASP A 11 -0.05 8.81 9.48
N ARG A 12 -1.31 9.26 9.50
CA ARG A 12 -2.47 8.42 9.78
C ARG A 12 -3.30 8.12 8.54
N ILE A 13 -2.77 8.32 7.34
CA ILE A 13 -3.50 8.07 6.10
C ILE A 13 -2.93 6.84 5.42
N CYS A 14 -3.80 5.94 4.99
CA CYS A 14 -3.41 4.80 4.19
C CYS A 14 -3.14 5.23 2.75
N TYR A 15 -1.95 4.95 2.22
CA TYR A 15 -1.58 5.29 0.83
C TYR A 15 -2.50 4.63 -0.22
N VAL A 16 -3.01 3.43 0.08
CA VAL A 16 -3.82 2.62 -0.83
C VAL A 16 -5.27 3.08 -0.90
N CYS A 17 -5.90 3.36 0.24
CA CYS A 17 -7.34 3.68 0.29
C CYS A 17 -7.65 5.12 0.70
N GLY A 18 -6.65 5.92 1.05
CA GLY A 18 -6.81 7.32 1.50
C GLY A 18 -7.52 7.49 2.83
N SER A 19 -7.91 6.41 3.52
CA SER A 19 -8.60 6.50 4.80
C SER A 19 -7.65 6.95 5.91
N SER A 20 -8.14 7.81 6.80
CA SER A 20 -7.47 8.22 8.03
C SER A 20 -7.48 7.06 9.06
N CYS A 21 -6.61 6.08 8.87
CA CYS A 21 -6.41 4.93 9.74
C CYS A 21 -4.92 4.80 10.07
N ALA A 22 -4.58 4.42 11.31
CA ALA A 22 -3.20 4.20 11.72
C ALA A 22 -2.51 3.17 10.80
N PRO A 23 -1.56 3.58 9.93
CA PRO A 23 -0.94 2.67 9.00
C PRO A 23 0.21 1.96 9.71
N THR A 24 -0.12 0.81 10.28
CA THR A 24 0.82 -0.03 11.03
C THR A 24 1.72 -0.89 10.14
N HIS A 25 1.45 -0.93 8.83
CA HIS A 25 2.10 -1.84 7.88
C HIS A 25 2.71 -1.09 6.69
N THR A 26 3.76 -1.67 6.11
CA THR A 26 4.44 -1.14 4.94
C THR A 26 4.34 -2.08 3.73
N LEU A 27 4.16 -1.50 2.55
CA LEU A 27 4.13 -2.19 1.27
C LEU A 27 5.29 -1.69 0.42
N ARG A 28 5.93 -2.59 -0.34
CA ARG A 28 7.03 -2.23 -1.24
C ARG A 28 6.53 -2.04 -2.66
N SER A 29 7.05 -1.04 -3.37
CA SER A 29 6.87 -0.92 -4.81
C SER A 29 7.86 -1.77 -5.60
N THR A 30 9.08 -1.90 -5.09
CA THR A 30 10.16 -2.64 -5.75
C THR A 30 10.36 -4.03 -5.14
N PRO A 31 10.95 -4.97 -5.92
CA PRO A 31 11.27 -6.30 -5.41
C PRO A 31 12.15 -6.21 -4.16
N GLY A 32 11.81 -7.02 -3.16
CA GLY A 32 12.64 -7.20 -1.98
C GLY A 32 13.92 -7.99 -2.29
N PRO A 33 14.76 -8.20 -1.27
CA PRO A 33 15.92 -9.09 -1.38
C PRO A 33 15.52 -10.54 -1.64
N ARG A 34 14.28 -10.94 -1.32
CA ARG A 34 13.76 -12.29 -1.60
C ARG A 34 12.85 -12.26 -2.83
N PRO A 35 12.91 -13.28 -3.70
CA PRO A 35 12.05 -13.35 -4.89
C PRO A 35 10.56 -13.50 -4.54
N ASP A 36 10.26 -14.05 -3.37
CA ASP A 36 8.90 -14.25 -2.87
C ASP A 36 8.34 -13.05 -2.10
N ASP A 37 9.16 -12.02 -1.84
CA ASP A 37 8.70 -10.83 -1.11
C ASP A 37 7.58 -10.13 -1.90
N PRO A 38 6.45 -9.81 -1.25
CA PRO A 38 5.36 -9.10 -1.90
C PRO A 38 5.81 -7.69 -2.28
N TYR A 39 5.77 -7.41 -3.58
CA TYR A 39 6.01 -6.08 -4.12
C TYR A 39 4.92 -5.69 -5.12
N PHE A 40 4.65 -4.40 -5.17
CA PHE A 40 3.48 -3.84 -5.82
C PHE A 40 3.89 -2.63 -6.67
N PRO A 41 4.35 -2.85 -7.91
CA PRO A 41 4.90 -1.78 -8.75
C PRO A 41 3.87 -0.71 -9.11
N PHE A 42 2.58 -1.06 -9.08
CA PHE A 42 1.49 -0.10 -9.29
C PHE A 42 1.49 1.04 -8.26
N LEU A 43 2.10 0.84 -7.09
CA LEU A 43 2.18 1.89 -6.06
C LEU A 43 3.03 3.09 -6.51
N GLU A 44 3.98 2.89 -7.43
CA GLU A 44 4.79 4.00 -7.99
C GLU A 44 3.95 4.94 -8.84
N GLY A 45 2.98 4.39 -9.59
CA GLY A 45 2.03 5.15 -10.40
C GLY A 45 0.80 5.63 -9.63
N HIS A 46 0.63 5.23 -8.36
CA HIS A 46 -0.51 5.62 -7.56
C HIS A 46 -0.27 7.01 -6.98
N GLU A 47 -1.13 7.96 -7.34
CA GLU A 47 -1.06 9.32 -6.77
C GLU A 47 -1.37 9.25 -5.28
N PRO A 48 -0.47 9.73 -4.40
CA PRO A 48 -0.79 9.75 -2.99
C PRO A 48 -1.95 10.72 -2.72
N PRO A 49 -2.82 10.36 -1.77
CA PRO A 49 -3.79 11.31 -1.23
C PRO A 49 -3.07 12.53 -0.62
N LEU A 50 -3.76 13.69 -0.61
CA LEU A 50 -3.26 14.93 -0.02
C LEU A 50 -2.74 14.68 1.41
N GLY A 51 -1.45 14.92 1.64
CA GLY A 51 -0.77 14.66 2.92
C GLY A 51 -0.04 13.32 3.04
N CYS A 52 -0.06 12.46 2.02
CA CYS A 52 0.82 11.28 1.94
C CYS A 52 2.09 11.57 1.15
N ARG A 53 3.23 11.09 1.65
CA ARG A 53 4.51 11.16 0.93
C ARG A 53 4.45 10.26 -0.30
N ARG A 54 4.75 10.82 -1.49
CA ARG A 54 4.94 10.05 -2.74
C ARG A 54 6.04 9.00 -2.56
N ILE A 55 5.86 7.84 -3.19
CA ILE A 55 7.01 6.97 -3.46
C ILE A 55 8.01 7.77 -4.27
N ASN A 56 9.22 7.91 -3.73
CA ASN A 56 10.34 8.54 -4.41
C ASN A 56 11.57 7.73 -4.02
N ASP A 57 12.53 7.56 -4.93
CA ASP A 57 13.85 7.05 -4.58
C ASP A 57 14.48 7.99 -3.53
N PRO A 58 14.95 7.49 -2.35
CA PRO A 58 15.31 6.10 -2.02
C PRO A 58 14.28 5.32 -1.16
N LEU A 59 13.00 5.71 -1.14
CA LEU A 59 11.94 5.10 -0.32
C LEU A 59 10.94 4.32 -1.20
N PRO A 60 11.24 3.08 -1.61
CA PRO A 60 10.34 2.24 -2.40
C PRO A 60 9.25 1.58 -1.53
N TYR A 61 8.88 2.21 -0.42
CA TYR A 61 7.89 1.67 0.50
C TYR A 61 6.88 2.71 0.94
N VAL A 62 5.63 2.27 1.08
CA VAL A 62 4.50 3.11 1.50
C VAL A 62 3.83 2.53 2.71
N ARG A 63 3.16 3.40 3.46
CA ARG A 63 2.38 3.04 4.63
C ARG A 63 0.94 2.72 4.25
N ALA A 64 0.48 1.58 4.72
CA ALA A 64 -0.88 1.10 4.51
C ALA A 64 -1.51 0.67 5.83
N CYS A 65 -2.84 0.77 5.89
CA CYS A 65 -3.58 0.17 6.99
C CYS A 65 -3.49 -1.36 6.93
N TYR A 66 -3.66 -2.01 8.08
CA TYR A 66 -3.65 -3.48 8.20
C TYR A 66 -4.56 -4.16 7.17
N LEU A 67 -5.75 -3.61 6.92
CA LEU A 67 -6.70 -4.20 5.98
C LEU A 67 -6.20 -4.18 4.52
N CYS A 68 -5.69 -3.04 4.04
CA CYS A 68 -5.14 -2.95 2.69
C CYS A 68 -3.87 -3.80 2.54
N TYR A 69 -3.03 -3.84 3.59
CA TYR A 69 -1.86 -4.70 3.63
C TYR A 69 -2.24 -6.18 3.49
N THR A 70 -3.17 -6.65 4.33
CA THR A 70 -3.64 -8.03 4.30
C THR A 70 -4.32 -8.37 2.98
N LEU A 71 -5.16 -7.47 2.45
CA LEU A 71 -5.84 -7.65 1.16
C LEU A 71 -4.85 -7.83 0.00
N LEU A 72 -3.82 -6.98 -0.08
CA LEU A 72 -2.81 -7.06 -1.12
C LEU A 72 -1.89 -8.28 -0.96
N THR A 73 -1.55 -8.63 0.28
CA THR A 73 -0.73 -9.80 0.60
C THR A 73 -1.46 -11.10 0.25
N GLN A 74 -2.76 -11.19 0.54
CA GLN A 74 -3.58 -12.34 0.15
C GLN A 74 -3.69 -12.48 -1.37
N GLN A 75 -3.89 -11.37 -2.08
CA GLN A 75 -3.90 -11.38 -3.54
C GLN A 75 -2.54 -11.81 -4.11
N TRP A 76 -1.44 -11.32 -3.53
CA TRP A 76 -0.08 -11.76 -3.89
C TRP A 76 0.10 -13.26 -3.72
N ASP A 77 -0.23 -13.80 -2.53
CA ASP A 77 -0.13 -15.24 -2.25
C ASP A 77 -0.96 -16.08 -3.23
N ARG A 78 -2.18 -15.62 -3.55
CA ARG A 78 -3.02 -16.27 -4.56
C ARG A 78 -2.37 -16.27 -5.95
N TYR A 79 -1.81 -15.14 -6.37
CA TYR A 79 -1.10 -15.04 -7.64
C TYR A 79 0.19 -15.85 -7.69
N GLN A 80 0.90 -15.98 -6.56
CA GLN A 80 2.06 -16.86 -6.42
C GLN A 80 1.64 -18.32 -6.60
N LYS A 81 0.56 -18.76 -5.92
CA LYS A 81 0.00 -20.12 -6.06
C LYS A 81 -0.47 -20.44 -7.46
N ASP A 82 -1.10 -19.48 -8.14
CA ASP A 82 -1.54 -19.60 -9.53
C ASP A 82 -0.39 -19.49 -10.54
N SER A 83 0.84 -19.19 -10.08
CA SER A 83 1.98 -18.87 -10.96
C SER A 83 1.68 -17.74 -11.95
N THR A 84 0.81 -16.81 -11.57
CA THR A 84 0.47 -15.66 -12.42
C THR A 84 1.69 -14.75 -12.51
N PRO A 85 2.19 -14.44 -13.72
CA PRO A 85 3.35 -13.57 -13.89
C PRO A 85 2.99 -12.14 -13.47
N HIS A 86 3.96 -11.40 -12.93
CA HIS A 86 3.77 -10.08 -12.31
C HIS A 86 3.05 -9.07 -13.23
N ASN A 87 3.32 -9.11 -14.53
CA ASN A 87 2.68 -8.27 -15.55
C ASN A 87 1.18 -8.55 -15.77
N ARG A 88 0.67 -9.68 -15.28
CA ARG A 88 -0.75 -10.07 -15.37
C ARG A 88 -1.47 -10.00 -14.01
N ARG A 89 -0.77 -9.65 -12.93
CA ARG A 89 -1.38 -9.54 -11.60
C ARG A 89 -2.20 -8.26 -11.51
N LEU A 90 -3.50 -8.39 -11.22
CA LEU A 90 -4.42 -7.28 -11.09
C LEU A 90 -4.80 -7.12 -9.62
N TYR A 91 -4.19 -6.16 -8.94
CA TYR A 91 -4.46 -5.92 -7.54
C TYR A 91 -5.69 -5.03 -7.36
N TRP A 92 -6.69 -5.57 -6.68
CA TRP A 92 -7.90 -4.85 -6.32
C TRP A 92 -7.67 -4.12 -5.00
N LEU A 93 -7.76 -2.78 -5.05
CA LEU A 93 -7.65 -1.90 -3.87
C LEU A 93 -9.02 -1.63 -3.23
N LYS A 94 -10.11 -1.99 -3.93
CA LYS A 94 -11.47 -1.89 -3.43
C LYS A 94 -11.69 -2.98 -2.39
N ARG A 95 -11.96 -2.56 -1.15
CA ARG A 95 -12.48 -3.47 -0.13
C ARG A 95 -13.79 -4.02 -0.64
N VAL A 96 -13.89 -5.35 -0.73
CA VAL A 96 -15.17 -6.01 -0.97
C VAL A 96 -15.84 -6.07 0.39
N ASP A 97 -16.36 -4.93 0.87
CA ASP A 97 -17.16 -4.86 2.11
C ASP A 97 -18.54 -5.55 1.94
N ASN A 98 -18.75 -6.31 0.86
CA ASN A 98 -19.93 -7.14 0.69
C ASN A 98 -19.73 -8.46 1.44
N GLY A 99 -19.81 -8.40 2.77
CA GLY A 99 -20.34 -9.52 3.54
C GLY A 99 -21.84 -9.66 3.26
N PRO A 100 -22.42 -10.88 3.37
CA PRO A 100 -23.82 -11.16 3.05
C PRO A 100 -24.84 -10.38 3.90
#